data_AF-A0A1Y3VQQ9-F1
#
_entry.id   AF-A0A1Y3VQQ9-F1
#
_cell.length_a   1.000
_cell.length_b   1.000
_cell.length_c   1.000
_cell.angle_alpha   90.00
_cell.angle_beta   90.00
_cell.angle_gamma   90.00
#
_symmetry.space_group_name_H-M   'P 1'
#
loop_
_entity.id
_entity.type
_entity.pdbx_description
1 polymer ?
#
loop_
_entity_poly.entity_id
_entity_poly.type
_entity_poly.pdbx_seq_one_letter_code
_entity_poly.pdbx_strand_id
1 'polypeptide(L)'
;MTLYYNGLRAATKAYSCEPYFGGVAWFGGDAGGGHGTGDSKWWAGCKILCSELRLWSVCRTETQIRNDMTMTNASSADLVGYWRMDRTTSNVLSDGGSTRYTFEDCSGNGYTLETTVAPTWVENIKSTDTETAWPE
;
A
#
# COMPACT_ATOMS: atom_id res chain seq x y z
N MET A 1 -9.80 -13.13 -11.11
CA MET A 1 -9.53 -11.80 -10.53
C MET A 1 -10.68 -10.87 -10.84
N THR A 2 -11.09 -10.05 -9.87
CA THR A 2 -12.13 -9.04 -10.04
C THR A 2 -11.58 -7.70 -9.58
N LEU A 3 -11.76 -6.67 -10.39
CA LEU A 3 -11.36 -5.29 -10.09
C LEU A 3 -12.59 -4.52 -9.62
N TYR A 4 -12.43 -3.80 -8.52
CA TYR A 4 -13.42 -2.88 -7.98
C TYR A 4 -12.85 -1.46 -7.98
N TYR A 5 -13.68 -0.48 -8.34
CA TYR A 5 -13.36 0.94 -8.29
C TYR A 5 -14.46 1.67 -7.55
N ASN A 6 -14.12 2.47 -6.54
CA ASN A 6 -15.07 3.13 -5.63
C ASN A 6 -16.15 2.18 -5.06
N GLY A 7 -15.76 0.95 -4.71
CA GLY A 7 -16.66 -0.07 -4.15
C GLY A 7 -17.65 -0.69 -5.16
N LEU A 8 -17.48 -0.42 -6.46
CA LEU A 8 -18.30 -0.98 -7.55
C LEU A 8 -17.44 -1.89 -8.43
N ARG A 9 -18.02 -3.00 -8.90
CA ARG A 9 -17.32 -3.93 -9.79
C ARG A 9 -17.03 -3.25 -11.13
N ALA A 10 -15.75 -3.08 -11.45
CA ALA A 10 -15.29 -2.47 -12.70
C ALA A 10 -15.04 -3.53 -13.79
N ALA A 11 -14.40 -4.65 -13.44
CA ALA A 11 -14.07 -5.71 -14.39
C ALA A 11 -13.90 -7.06 -13.70
N THR A 12 -14.02 -8.16 -14.46
CA THR A 12 -13.67 -9.49 -13.99
C THR A 12 -13.02 -10.30 -15.11
N LYS A 13 -12.07 -11.16 -14.73
CA LYS A 13 -11.42 -12.11 -15.61
C LYS A 13 -11.15 -13.40 -14.86
N ALA A 14 -11.59 -14.51 -15.42
CA ALA A 14 -11.29 -15.84 -14.87
C ALA A 14 -9.78 -16.11 -14.98
N TYR A 15 -9.22 -16.71 -13.95
CA TYR A 15 -7.81 -17.07 -13.90
C TYR A 15 -7.65 -18.28 -12.97
N SER A 16 -6.80 -19.22 -13.36
CA SER A 16 -6.36 -20.32 -12.48
C SER A 16 -5.13 -19.85 -11.74
N CYS A 17 -5.20 -19.74 -10.41
CA CYS A 17 -4.06 -19.36 -9.58
C CYS A 17 -3.45 -20.59 -8.90
N GLU A 18 -2.13 -20.63 -8.82
CA GLU A 18 -1.42 -21.52 -7.89
C GLU A 18 -1.74 -21.09 -6.44
N PRO A 19 -1.74 -22.01 -5.47
CA PRO A 19 -2.12 -21.72 -4.08
C PRO A 19 -1.07 -20.89 -3.31
N TYR A 20 -0.02 -20.43 -3.98
CA TYR A 20 1.10 -19.71 -3.37
C TYR A 20 1.09 -18.24 -3.75
N PHE A 21 1.13 -17.37 -2.73
CA PHE A 21 1.33 -15.94 -2.89
C PHE A 21 2.73 -15.57 -2.43
N GLY A 22 3.64 -15.31 -3.39
CA GLY A 22 5.07 -15.12 -3.11
C GLY A 22 5.44 -13.81 -2.41
N GLY A 23 4.56 -12.82 -2.44
CA GLY A 23 4.76 -11.53 -1.79
C GLY A 23 4.17 -10.38 -2.58
N VAL A 24 4.15 -9.21 -1.95
CA VAL A 24 3.77 -7.94 -2.55
C VAL A 24 4.74 -6.87 -2.08
N ALA A 25 5.10 -5.97 -2.98
CA ALA A 25 5.81 -4.75 -2.64
C ALA A 25 4.95 -3.56 -3.08
N TRP A 26 4.91 -2.52 -2.26
CA TRP A 26 4.17 -1.30 -2.56
C TRP A 26 5.14 -0.26 -3.11
N PHE A 27 4.84 0.27 -4.29
CA PHE A 27 5.51 1.44 -4.89
C PHE A 27 7.04 1.37 -5.00
N GLY A 28 7.60 0.17 -5.17
CA GLY A 28 8.99 0.01 -5.56
C GLY A 28 9.43 -1.44 -5.60
N GLY A 29 10.23 -1.80 -6.61
CA GLY A 29 10.71 -3.16 -6.78
C GLY A 29 12.23 -3.25 -6.78
N ASP A 30 12.84 -3.33 -5.59
CA ASP A 30 14.17 -3.93 -5.41
C ASP A 30 14.10 -5.42 -5.04
N ALA A 31 12.89 -6.00 -4.99
CA ALA A 31 12.69 -7.44 -4.95
C ALA A 31 13.03 -8.10 -6.32
N GLY A 32 14.23 -7.84 -6.83
CA GLY A 32 14.81 -8.49 -8.02
C GLY A 32 14.27 -8.08 -9.40
N GLY A 33 13.24 -7.22 -9.47
CA GLY A 33 12.56 -6.87 -10.71
C GLY A 33 12.97 -5.55 -11.38
N GLY A 34 13.65 -4.63 -10.70
CA GLY A 34 14.08 -3.35 -11.29
C GLY A 34 12.93 -2.41 -11.64
N HIS A 35 11.88 -2.38 -10.82
CA HIS A 35 10.67 -1.56 -11.03
C HIS A 35 10.45 -0.57 -9.88
N GLY A 36 11.54 -0.03 -9.31
CA GLY A 36 11.49 1.04 -8.31
C GLY A 36 11.07 2.40 -8.91
N THR A 37 10.67 3.36 -8.06
CA THR A 37 10.48 4.76 -8.47
C THR A 37 11.77 5.44 -8.93
N GLY A 38 12.93 4.87 -8.58
CA GLY A 38 14.25 5.26 -9.09
C GLY A 38 14.64 4.60 -10.43
N ASP A 39 13.85 3.66 -10.95
CA ASP A 39 14.08 3.10 -12.28
C ASP A 39 13.60 4.08 -13.36
N SER A 40 14.40 4.24 -14.42
CA SER A 40 14.15 5.22 -15.49
C SER A 40 13.05 4.83 -16.48
N LYS A 41 12.47 3.62 -16.38
CA LYS A 41 11.58 3.05 -17.39
C LYS A 41 10.13 2.90 -16.93
N TRP A 42 9.90 2.46 -15.69
CA TRP A 42 8.58 1.98 -15.29
C TRP A 42 7.81 2.95 -14.40
N TRP A 43 8.46 3.48 -13.38
CA TRP A 43 7.83 4.37 -12.41
C TRP A 43 8.55 5.72 -12.30
N ALA A 44 9.46 6.01 -13.23
CA ALA A 44 10.16 7.28 -13.32
C ALA A 44 9.18 8.45 -13.37
N GLY A 45 9.25 9.33 -12.38
CA GLY A 45 8.43 10.54 -12.33
C GLY A 45 6.95 10.30 -11.98
N CYS A 46 6.54 9.08 -11.64
CA CYS A 46 5.21 8.84 -11.11
C CYS A 46 5.05 9.52 -9.75
N LYS A 47 4.07 10.42 -9.64
CA LYS A 47 3.60 10.95 -8.35
C LYS A 47 2.51 10.03 -7.83
N ILE A 48 2.71 9.44 -6.67
CA ILE A 48 1.77 8.49 -6.06
C ILE A 48 1.33 9.04 -4.70
N LEU A 49 0.01 9.10 -4.52
CA LEU A 49 -0.63 9.40 -3.25
C LEU A 49 -1.57 8.24 -2.93
N CYS A 50 -1.47 7.71 -1.72
CA CYS A 50 -2.26 6.57 -1.29
C CYS A 50 -2.56 6.66 0.20
N SER A 51 -3.62 5.97 0.61
CA SER A 51 -3.93 5.71 2.01
C SER A 51 -4.48 4.29 2.13
N GLU A 52 -4.46 3.75 3.35
CA GLU A 52 -5.27 2.57 3.68
C GLU A 52 -4.92 1.29 2.88
N LEU A 53 -3.63 1.02 2.66
CA LEU A 53 -3.17 -0.20 1.99
C LEU A 53 -3.43 -1.43 2.86
N ARG A 54 -4.00 -2.48 2.26
CA ARG A 54 -4.40 -3.69 2.97
C ARG A 54 -4.14 -4.93 2.13
N LEU A 55 -3.76 -6.01 2.79
CA LEU A 55 -3.69 -7.34 2.22
C LEU A 55 -4.57 -8.29 3.03
N TRP A 56 -5.42 -9.06 2.36
CA TRP A 56 -6.32 -10.03 2.98
C TRP A 56 -6.00 -11.44 2.49
N SER A 57 -6.16 -12.44 3.35
CA SER A 57 -6.01 -13.86 3.00
C SER A 57 -7.22 -14.44 2.26
N VAL A 58 -8.30 -13.68 2.17
CA VAL A 58 -9.59 -14.08 1.57
C VAL A 58 -9.98 -13.20 0.40
N CYS A 59 -10.74 -13.77 -0.53
CA CYS A 59 -11.41 -13.00 -1.57
C CYS A 59 -12.58 -12.23 -0.95
N ARG A 60 -12.39 -10.92 -0.73
CA ARG A 60 -13.41 -10.03 -0.17
C ARG A 60 -14.58 -9.86 -1.15
N THR A 61 -15.80 -9.85 -0.63
CA THR A 61 -17.02 -9.58 -1.40
C THR A 61 -17.15 -8.09 -1.75
N GLU A 62 -17.97 -7.78 -2.75
CA GLU A 62 -18.26 -6.39 -3.13
C GLU A 62 -18.79 -5.55 -1.96
N THR A 63 -19.73 -6.09 -1.17
CA THR A 63 -20.29 -5.41 0.01
C THR A 63 -19.21 -5.16 1.07
N GLN A 64 -18.35 -6.15 1.32
CA GLN A 64 -17.23 -6.01 2.24
C GLN A 64 -16.22 -4.95 1.79
N ILE A 65 -15.93 -4.86 0.49
CA ILE A 65 -15.06 -3.83 -0.06
C ILE A 65 -15.70 -2.46 0.11
N ARG A 66 -16.99 -2.31 -0.23
CA ARG A 66 -17.73 -1.04 -0.11
C ARG A 66 -17.78 -0.53 1.33
N ASN A 67 -18.01 -1.41 2.29
CA ASN A 67 -18.16 -1.02 3.69
C ASN A 67 -16.81 -0.64 4.33
N ASP A 68 -15.73 -1.29 3.91
CA ASP A 68 -14.42 -1.17 4.58
C ASP A 68 -13.38 -0.39 3.75
N MET A 69 -13.76 0.20 2.61
CA MET A 69 -12.79 0.84 1.71
C MET A 69 -12.04 2.00 2.37
N THR A 70 -12.70 2.81 3.21
CA THR A 70 -12.11 3.98 3.87
C THR A 70 -11.44 3.67 5.21
N MET A 71 -11.86 2.60 5.90
CA MET A 71 -11.27 2.13 7.15
C MET A 71 -11.72 0.69 7.42
N THR A 72 -10.89 -0.11 8.10
CA THR A 72 -11.29 -1.41 8.64
C THR A 72 -10.77 -1.61 10.05
N ASN A 73 -11.27 -2.63 10.74
CA ASN A 73 -10.71 -3.04 12.03
C ASN A 73 -9.38 -3.76 11.77
N ALA A 74 -8.29 -3.21 12.32
CA ALA A 74 -6.96 -3.75 12.16
C ALA A 74 -6.79 -5.16 12.75
N SER A 75 -7.63 -5.57 13.70
CA SER A 75 -7.61 -6.91 14.29
C SER A 75 -8.51 -7.92 13.57
N SER A 76 -8.93 -7.63 12.33
CA SER A 76 -9.77 -8.57 11.56
C SER A 76 -9.00 -9.86 11.25
N ALA A 77 -9.60 -11.02 11.52
CA ALA A 77 -8.92 -12.32 11.45
C ALA A 77 -8.30 -12.66 10.08
N ASP A 78 -8.90 -12.20 8.99
CA ASP A 78 -8.43 -12.47 7.62
C ASP A 78 -7.49 -11.37 7.07
N LEU A 79 -7.17 -10.35 7.89
CA LEU A 79 -6.28 -9.25 7.50
C LEU A 79 -4.83 -9.67 7.72
N VAL A 80 -4.07 -9.76 6.64
CA VAL A 80 -2.65 -10.17 6.65
C VAL A 80 -1.76 -8.99 7.01
N GLY A 81 -2.03 -7.81 6.43
CA GLY A 81 -1.26 -6.60 6.68
C GLY A 81 -2.10 -5.35 6.41
N TYR A 82 -1.85 -4.29 7.19
CA TYR A 82 -2.58 -3.04 7.08
C TYR A 82 -1.69 -1.84 7.40
N TRP A 83 -1.54 -0.96 6.41
CA TRP A 83 -0.74 0.26 6.54
C TRP A 83 -1.62 1.46 6.22
N ARG A 84 -1.77 2.36 7.19
CA ARG A 84 -2.58 3.58 7.03
C ARG A 84 -2.01 4.51 5.98
N MET A 85 -0.68 4.49 5.81
CA MET A 85 0.08 5.38 4.94
C MET A 85 -0.16 6.87 5.25
N ASP A 86 -0.42 7.19 6.53
CA ASP A 86 -0.74 8.54 7.00
C ASP A 86 0.41 9.20 7.78
N ARG A 87 1.40 8.41 8.21
CA ARG A 87 2.63 8.85 8.87
C ARG A 87 3.72 7.79 8.76
N THR A 88 4.96 8.20 9.01
CA THR A 88 6.08 7.29 9.24
C THR A 88 6.76 7.61 10.57
N THR A 89 7.41 6.61 11.13
CA THR A 89 8.49 6.82 12.10
C THR A 89 9.83 6.76 11.36
N SER A 90 10.88 7.33 11.95
CA SER A 90 12.20 7.37 11.33
C SER A 90 13.30 7.01 12.31
N ASN A 91 14.28 6.23 11.86
CA ASN A 91 15.47 5.86 12.63
C ASN A 91 16.72 6.05 11.78
N VAL A 92 17.78 6.59 12.38
CA VAL A 92 19.10 6.68 11.72
C VAL A 92 19.79 5.32 11.81
N LEU A 93 20.15 4.76 10.68
CA LEU A 93 20.86 3.49 10.57
C LEU A 93 22.36 3.68 10.87
N SER A 94 22.99 2.62 11.37
CA SER A 94 24.42 2.59 11.67
C SER A 94 25.32 2.49 10.45
N ASP A 95 24.75 2.34 9.24
CA ASP A 95 25.43 2.07 7.98
C ASP A 95 26.03 3.32 7.29
N GLY A 96 26.37 4.34 8.07
CA GLY A 96 26.85 5.63 7.56
C GLY A 96 25.84 6.76 7.69
N GLY A 97 24.82 6.60 8.55
CA GLY A 97 23.89 7.66 8.92
C GLY A 97 22.68 7.80 8.00
N SER A 98 22.39 6.79 7.17
CA SER A 98 21.18 6.80 6.35
C SER A 98 19.92 6.75 7.23
N THR A 99 18.85 7.44 6.85
CA THR A 99 17.58 7.41 7.59
C THR A 99 16.64 6.38 6.98
N ARG A 100 16.09 5.51 7.83
CA ARG A 100 15.02 4.58 7.47
C ARG A 100 13.69 5.10 7.98
N TYR A 101 12.71 5.14 7.09
CA TYR A 101 11.32 5.45 7.41
C TYR A 101 10.52 4.17 7.42
N THR A 102 9.61 4.03 8.39
CA THR A 102 8.76 2.84 8.50
C THR A 102 7.29 3.18 8.57
N PHE A 103 6.48 2.42 7.84
CA PHE A 103 5.03 2.41 7.96
C PHE A 103 4.62 1.20 8.79
N GLU A 104 4.06 1.48 9.96
CA GLU A 104 3.61 0.43 10.89
C GLU A 104 2.55 -0.47 10.24
N ASP A 105 2.72 -1.78 10.39
CA ASP A 105 1.66 -2.74 10.13
C ASP A 105 0.69 -2.77 11.30
N CYS A 106 -0.42 -2.05 11.15
CA CYS A 106 -1.47 -1.95 12.16
C CYS A 106 -2.15 -3.29 12.47
N SER A 107 -2.02 -4.30 11.60
CA SER A 107 -2.60 -5.62 11.87
C SER A 107 -1.90 -6.36 13.01
N GLY A 108 -0.66 -5.95 13.35
CA GLY A 108 0.16 -6.59 14.37
C GLY A 108 0.82 -7.90 13.90
N ASN A 109 0.74 -8.24 12.62
CA ASN A 109 1.32 -9.47 12.06
C ASN A 109 2.81 -9.33 11.69
N GLY A 110 3.40 -8.16 11.90
CA GLY A 110 4.85 -7.94 11.76
C GLY A 110 5.30 -7.60 10.34
N TYR A 111 4.40 -7.16 9.46
CA TYR A 111 4.74 -6.79 8.08
C TYR A 111 5.03 -5.28 7.92
N THR A 112 5.68 -4.64 8.90
CA THR A 112 6.05 -3.23 8.82
C THR A 112 6.83 -2.94 7.52
N LEU A 113 6.39 -1.93 6.77
CA LEU A 113 7.07 -1.53 5.54
C LEU A 113 8.22 -0.59 5.87
N GLU A 114 9.28 -0.65 5.08
CA GLU A 114 10.47 0.17 5.24
C GLU A 114 10.87 0.84 3.93
N THR A 115 11.41 2.05 4.02
CA THR A 115 12.01 2.77 2.88
C THR A 115 13.13 3.68 3.37
N THR A 116 14.14 3.91 2.53
CA THR A 116 15.17 4.94 2.75
C THR A 116 14.82 6.25 2.05
N VAL A 117 13.75 6.27 1.24
CA VAL A 117 13.23 7.47 0.59
C VAL A 117 12.30 8.20 1.55
N ALA A 118 12.60 9.47 1.84
CA ALA A 118 11.76 10.31 2.69
C ALA A 118 10.40 10.59 2.01
N PRO A 119 9.26 10.23 2.63
CA PRO A 119 7.95 10.57 2.10
C PRO A 119 7.66 12.07 2.22
N THR A 120 6.98 12.63 1.22
CA THR A 120 6.36 13.95 1.32
C THR A 120 4.95 13.81 1.86
N TRP A 121 4.66 14.48 2.98
CA TRP A 121 3.34 14.47 3.58
C TRP A 121 2.46 15.58 2.99
N VAL A 122 1.22 15.21 2.70
CA VAL A 122 0.18 16.18 2.31
C VAL A 122 -0.92 16.11 3.33
N GLU A 123 -1.12 17.22 4.02
CA GLU A 123 -2.04 17.31 5.15
C GLU A 123 -3.49 17.55 4.70
N ASN A 124 -4.43 17.22 5.58
CA ASN A 124 -5.87 17.50 5.42
C ASN A 124 -6.55 16.81 4.22
N ILE A 125 -6.02 15.67 3.77
CA ILE A 125 -6.65 14.83 2.73
C ILE A 125 -7.53 13.76 3.40
N LYS A 126 -8.69 13.49 2.81
CA LYS A 126 -9.57 12.38 3.21
C LYS A 126 -9.49 11.25 2.19
N SER A 127 -9.63 10.01 2.66
CA SER A 127 -9.75 8.82 1.79
C SER A 127 -11.00 8.83 0.89
N THR A 128 -11.91 9.79 1.11
CA THR A 128 -13.10 10.02 0.30
C THR A 128 -12.94 11.14 -0.73
N ASP A 129 -11.82 11.87 -0.74
CA ASP A 129 -11.59 12.94 -1.70
C ASP A 129 -11.44 12.35 -3.10
N THR A 130 -12.11 12.96 -4.08
CA THR A 130 -12.09 12.47 -5.47
C THR A 130 -10.84 12.94 -6.24
N GLU A 131 -10.16 13.97 -5.74
CA GLU A 131 -8.91 14.49 -6.27
C GLU A 131 -8.13 15.24 -5.18
N THR A 132 -6.82 15.39 -5.39
CA THR A 132 -5.95 16.22 -4.56
C THR A 132 -4.91 16.87 -5.46
N ALA A 133 -4.74 18.19 -5.34
CA ALA A 133 -3.65 18.89 -6.00
C ALA A 133 -2.30 18.42 -5.45
N TRP A 134 -1.31 18.25 -6.32
CA TRP A 134 0.05 17.94 -5.88
C TRP A 134 0.64 19.13 -5.12
N PRO A 135 1.37 18.91 -4.02
CA PRO A 135 2.17 19.96 -3.40
C PRO A 135 3.19 20.49 -4.42
N GLU A 136 3.45 21.80 -4.34
CA GLU A 136 4.45 22.50 -5.16
C GLU A 136 5.88 22.06 -4.81
#